data_AF-A0A519W0P4-F1
#
_entry.id   AF-A0A519W0P4-F1
#
_cell.length_a   1.000
_cell.length_b   1.000
_cell.length_c   1.000
_cell.angle_alpha   90.00
_cell.angle_beta   90.00
_cell.angle_gamma   90.00
#
_symmetry.space_group_name_H-M   'P 1'
#
loop_
_entity.id
_entity.type
_entity.pdbx_description
1 polymer ?
#
loop_
_entity_poly.entity_id
_entity_poly.type
_entity_poly.pdbx_seq_one_letter_code
_entity_poly.pdbx_strand_id
1 'polypeptide(L)'
;IAKSESMVPPISNIVTLPQFLLSGTFFSIEAFPTWLQPISRALPLTYLNDAMRKVAFEGAGLWDVKFQIMILLIWGIVIYAIAVKVFKWE
;
A
#
# COMPACT_ATOMS: atom_id res chain seq x y z
N ILE A 1 12.84 15.89 -7.00
CA ILE A 1 13.02 14.81 -8.02
C ILE A 1 11.81 14.73 -8.98
N ALA A 2 10.71 15.45 -8.73
CA ALA A 2 9.83 15.95 -9.79
C ALA A 2 9.89 17.49 -9.75
N LYS A 3 10.64 18.12 -10.66
CA LYS A 3 10.69 19.59 -10.77
C LYS A 3 9.64 20.16 -11.74
N SER A 4 8.95 19.27 -12.45
CA SER A 4 7.88 19.58 -13.41
C SER A 4 6.68 18.72 -13.07
N GLU A 5 5.48 19.31 -13.09
CA GLU A 5 4.21 18.64 -12.82
C GLU A 5 4.00 17.41 -13.72
N SER A 6 4.50 17.47 -14.97
CA SER A 6 4.42 16.37 -15.93
C SER A 6 5.20 15.12 -15.52
N MET A 7 6.14 15.22 -14.58
CA MET A 7 6.91 14.08 -14.06
C MET A 7 6.21 13.34 -12.93
N VAL A 8 5.14 13.90 -12.34
CA VAL A 8 4.42 13.26 -11.22
C VAL A 8 3.72 11.97 -11.67
N PRO A 9 2.94 11.93 -12.77
CA PRO A 9 2.28 10.70 -13.22
C PRO A 9 3.23 9.52 -13.52
N PRO A 10 4.32 9.67 -14.29
CA PRO A 10 5.21 8.54 -14.58
C PRO A 10 5.92 8.02 -13.33
N ILE A 11 6.32 8.90 -12.40
CA ILE A 11 6.94 8.48 -11.14
C ILE A 11 5.95 7.70 -10.27
N SER A 12 4.71 8.19 -10.17
CA SER A 12 3.66 7.47 -9.42
C SER A 12 3.39 6.08 -10.01
N ASN A 13 3.36 5.94 -11.34
CA ASN A 13 3.13 4.65 -11.99
C ASN A 13 4.24 3.63 -11.69
N ILE A 14 5.50 4.06 -11.57
CA ILE A 14 6.62 3.18 -11.22
C ILE A 14 6.45 2.58 -9.81
N VAL A 15 5.74 3.26 -8.91
CA VAL A 15 5.45 2.73 -7.57
C VAL A 15 4.14 1.94 -7.56
N THR A 16 3.11 2.46 -8.22
CA THR A 16 1.76 1.86 -8.23
C THR A 16 1.75 0.51 -8.95
N LEU A 17 2.44 0.38 -10.09
CA LEU A 17 2.41 -0.85 -10.88
C LEU A 17 3.03 -2.05 -10.14
N PRO A 18 4.27 -1.97 -9.59
CA PRO A 18 4.81 -3.06 -8.79
C PRO A 18 3.94 -3.37 -7.57
N GLN A 19 3.42 -2.33 -6.91
CA GLN A 19 2.56 -2.51 -5.75
C GLN A 19 1.32 -3.31 -6.12
N PHE A 20 0.64 -2.96 -7.21
CA PHE A 20 -0.57 -3.63 -7.69
C PHE A 20 -0.34 -5.10 -8.07
N LEU A 21 0.82 -5.42 -8.63
CA LEU A 21 1.19 -6.79 -8.99
C LEU A 21 1.55 -7.63 -7.75
N LEU A 22 2.25 -7.03 -6.78
CA LEU A 22 2.84 -7.73 -5.64
C LEU A 22 1.95 -7.74 -4.39
N SER A 23 0.89 -6.93 -4.33
CA SER A 23 0.04 -6.77 -3.14
C SER A 23 -1.00 -7.86 -2.91
N GLY A 24 -0.91 -8.96 -3.65
CA GLY A 24 -1.87 -10.04 -3.53
C GLY A 24 -3.24 -9.78 -4.17
N THR A 25 -3.35 -8.76 -5.04
CA THR A 25 -4.62 -8.39 -5.70
C THR A 25 -5.07 -9.47 -6.68
N PHE A 26 -4.16 -9.96 -7.52
CA PHE A 26 -4.45 -10.97 -8.55
C PHE A 26 -4.11 -12.39 -8.12
N PHE A 27 -3.01 -12.55 -7.40
CA PHE A 27 -2.47 -13.84 -6.97
C PHE A 27 -2.31 -13.83 -5.46
N SER A 28 -2.46 -14.97 -4.77
CA SER A 28 -2.13 -15.02 -3.35
C SER A 28 -0.64 -14.75 -3.14
N ILE A 29 -0.29 -13.98 -2.12
CA ILE A 29 1.12 -13.73 -1.75
C ILE A 29 1.82 -15.03 -1.37
N GLU A 30 1.09 -16.05 -0.91
CA GLU A 30 1.63 -17.37 -0.57
C GLU A 30 2.19 -18.12 -1.78
N ALA A 31 1.74 -17.78 -2.99
CA ALA A 31 2.27 -18.34 -4.24
C ALA A 31 3.63 -17.74 -4.62
N PHE A 32 4.06 -16.64 -3.98
CA PHE A 32 5.34 -16.01 -4.26
C PHE A 32 6.50 -16.71 -3.55
N PRO A 33 7.72 -16.63 -4.10
CA PRO A 33 8.93 -17.10 -3.43
C PRO A 33 9.07 -16.53 -2.02
N THR A 34 9.59 -17.32 -1.08
CA THR A 34 9.68 -16.96 0.35
C THR A 34 10.42 -15.65 0.61
N TRP A 35 11.37 -15.28 -0.25
CA TRP A 35 12.10 -14.01 -0.17
C TRP A 35 11.27 -12.79 -0.60
N LEU A 36 10.27 -12.99 -1.47
CA LEU A 36 9.42 -11.92 -2.01
C LEU A 36 8.19 -11.67 -1.14
N GLN A 37 7.70 -12.70 -0.45
CA GLN A 37 6.59 -12.59 0.50
C GLN A 37 6.72 -11.46 1.53
N PRO A 38 7.87 -11.25 2.21
CA PRO A 38 7.99 -10.15 3.16
C PRO A 38 7.88 -8.77 2.49
N ILE A 39 8.41 -8.61 1.27
CA ILE A 39 8.31 -7.36 0.50
C ILE A 39 6.85 -7.09 0.14
N SER A 40 6.15 -8.09 -0.38
CA SER A 40 4.71 -8.02 -0.67
C SER A 40 3.89 -7.67 0.57
N ARG A 41 4.18 -8.29 1.71
CA ARG A 41 3.47 -8.04 2.98
C ARG A 41 3.77 -6.66 3.57
N ALA A 42 4.88 -6.01 3.23
CA ALA A 42 5.17 -4.65 3.67
C ALA A 42 4.34 -3.57 2.95
N LEU A 43 3.80 -3.89 1.77
CA LEU A 43 3.07 -2.93 0.95
C LEU A 43 1.71 -2.57 1.58
N PRO A 44 1.33 -1.28 1.63
CA PRO A 44 0.04 -0.87 2.19
C PRO A 44 -1.15 -1.48 1.43
N LEU A 45 -1.03 -1.63 0.11
CA LEU A 45 -2.10 -2.20 -0.72
C LEU A 45 -2.44 -3.66 -0.32
N THR A 46 -1.48 -4.40 0.23
CA THR A 46 -1.71 -5.77 0.73
C THR A 46 -2.72 -5.79 1.87
N TYR A 47 -2.57 -4.88 2.83
CA TYR A 47 -3.48 -4.79 3.98
C TYR A 47 -4.86 -4.31 3.57
N LEU A 48 -4.94 -3.41 2.59
CA LEU A 48 -6.21 -2.99 2.00
C LEU A 48 -6.93 -4.16 1.33
N ASN A 49 -6.23 -4.92 0.48
CA ASN A 49 -6.81 -6.08 -0.20
C ASN A 49 -7.31 -7.14 0.80
N ASP A 50 -6.54 -7.43 1.86
CA ASP A 50 -6.93 -8.39 2.90
C ASP A 50 -8.19 -7.93 3.66
N ALA A 51 -8.22 -6.66 4.08
CA ALA A 51 -9.39 -6.08 4.74
C ALA A 51 -10.64 -6.13 3.85
N MET A 52 -10.50 -5.73 2.58
CA MET A 52 -11.60 -5.77 1.62
C MET A 52 -12.10 -7.20 1.40
N ARG A 53 -11.21 -8.19 1.36
CA ARG A 53 -11.59 -9.59 1.17
C ARG A 53 -12.40 -10.10 2.36
N LYS A 54 -11.96 -9.81 3.59
CA LYS A 54 -12.68 -10.17 4.83
C LYS A 54 -14.05 -9.50 4.91
N VAL A 55 -14.13 -8.21 4.62
CA VAL A 55 -15.41 -7.48 4.66
C VAL A 55 -16.37 -7.97 3.57
N ALA A 56 -15.88 -8.14 2.33
CA ALA A 56 -16.74 -8.47 1.20
C ALA A 56 -17.18 -9.94 1.17
N PHE A 57 -16.32 -10.88 1.56
CA PHE A 57 -16.58 -12.32 1.43
C PHE A 57 -16.86 -13.03 2.76
N GLU A 58 -16.36 -12.51 3.88
CA GLU A 58 -16.53 -13.14 5.20
C GLU A 58 -17.55 -12.40 6.08
N GLY A 59 -18.13 -11.29 5.58
CA GLY A 59 -19.09 -10.48 6.33
C GLY A 59 -18.48 -9.78 7.55
N ALA A 60 -17.15 -9.63 7.57
CA ALA A 60 -16.42 -9.03 8.67
C ALA A 60 -16.80 -7.55 8.87
N GLY A 61 -16.93 -7.11 10.12
CA GLY A 61 -17.11 -5.71 10.47
C GLY A 61 -15.79 -4.95 10.49
N LEU A 62 -15.86 -3.61 10.63
CA LEU A 62 -14.66 -2.76 10.71
C LEU A 62 -13.74 -3.12 11.90
N TRP A 63 -14.31 -3.69 12.97
CA TRP A 63 -13.57 -4.12 14.15
C TRP A 63 -12.78 -5.41 13.95
N ASP A 64 -13.20 -6.25 13.01
CA ASP A 64 -12.51 -7.49 12.67
C ASP A 64 -11.27 -7.21 11.80
N VAL A 65 -11.27 -6.09 11.07
CA VAL A 65 -10.16 -5.63 10.22
C VAL A 65 -9.36 -4.47 10.82
N LYS A 66 -9.47 -4.26 12.14
CA LYS A 66 -8.80 -3.15 12.85
C LYS A 66 -7.28 -3.12 12.67
N PHE A 67 -6.65 -4.29 12.53
CA PHE A 67 -5.20 -4.40 12.38
C PHE A 67 -4.75 -3.85 11.02
N GLN A 68 -5.45 -4.20 9.95
CA GLN A 68 -5.22 -3.71 8.59
C GLN A 68 -5.44 -2.20 8.54
N ILE A 69 -6.52 -1.71 9.14
CA ILE A 69 -6.82 -0.28 9.25
C ILE A 69 -5.69 0.46 9.98
N MET A 70 -5.24 -0.06 11.12
CA MET A 70 -4.15 0.54 11.89
C MET A 70 -2.86 0.64 11.08
N ILE A 71 -2.51 -0.39 10.31
CA ILE A 71 -1.31 -0.37 9.46
C ILE A 71 -1.45 0.65 8.34
N LEU A 72 -2.62 0.73 7.70
CA LEU A 72 -2.89 1.74 6.67
C LEU A 72 -2.79 3.16 7.24
N LEU A 73 -3.29 3.39 8.46
CA LEU A 73 -3.15 4.68 9.16
C LEU A 73 -1.69 5.01 9.45
N ILE A 74 -0.91 4.05 9.94
CA ILE A 74 0.53 4.23 10.17
C ILE A 74 1.23 4.60 8.87
N TRP A 75 0.94 3.91 7.77
CA TRP A 75 1.45 4.22 6.45
C TRP A 75 1.10 5.64 6.00
N GLY A 76 -0.15 6.06 6.19
CA GLY A 76 -0.60 7.42 5.89
C GLY A 76 0.16 8.48 6.69
N ILE A 77 0.32 8.26 8.00
CA ILE A 77 1.06 9.16 8.89
C ILE A 77 2.54 9.24 8.48
N VAL A 78 3.17 8.11 8.17
CA VAL A 78 4.58 8.06 7.77
C VAL A 78 4.79 8.81 6.45
N ILE A 79 3.97 8.55 5.43
CA ILE A 79 4.06 9.26 4.14
C ILE A 79 3.79 10.75 4.33
N TYR A 80 2.79 11.12 5.13
CA TYR A 80 2.50 12.52 5.44
C TYR A 80 3.67 13.21 6.13
N ALA A 81 4.29 12.57 7.13
CA ALA A 81 5.46 13.11 7.82
C ALA A 81 6.66 13.27 6.88
N ILE A 82 6.89 12.32 5.96
CA ILE A 82 7.91 12.43 4.92
C ILE A 82 7.57 13.59 3.99
N ALA A 83 6.31 13.71 3.55
CA ALA A 83 5.87 14.78 2.68
C ALA A 83 6.12 16.14 3.33
N VAL A 84 5.75 16.36 4.59
CA VAL A 84 6.01 17.62 5.31
C VAL A 84 7.50 17.95 5.39
N LYS A 85 8.38 16.95 5.59
CA LYS A 85 9.84 17.19 5.64
C LYS A 85 10.46 17.47 4.27
N VAL A 86 9.95 16.83 3.22
CA VAL A 86 10.48 16.94 1.85
C VAL A 86 9.90 18.15 1.13
N PHE A 87 8.67 18.54 1.45
CA PHE A 87 8.00 19.71 0.93
C PHE A 87 8.68 20.96 1.49
N LYS A 88 9.63 21.48 0.72
CA LYS A 88 10.21 22.79 0.98
C LYS A 88 9.20 23.83 0.53
N TRP A 89 8.83 24.69 1.45
CA TRP A 89 8.10 25.92 1.16
C TRP A 89 9.03 26.84 0.35
N GLU A 90 9.00 26.70 -0.97
CA GLU A 90 9.31 27.78 -1.92
C GLU A 90 8.00 28.31 -2.48
#